data_AF-A0A522DPX0-F1
#
_entry.id   AF-A0A522DPX0-F1
#
_cell.length_a   1.000
_cell.length_b   1.000
_cell.length_c   1.000
_cell.angle_alpha   90.00
_cell.angle_beta   90.00
_cell.angle_gamma   90.00
#
_symmetry.space_group_name_H-M   'P 1'
#
loop_
_entity.id
_entity.type
_entity.pdbx_description
1 polymer ?
#
loop_
_entity_poly.entity_id
_entity_poly.type
_entity_poly.pdbx_seq_one_letter_code
_entity_poly.pdbx_strand_id
1 'polypeptide(L)'
;MKFGIGAIFKDEFDYILEWLAWHRLAGFSRFFIADNNSTDGTRQLLEALNEAGFVAILYIPQQVKAQLVAYQTMVNRYYNDVDAIAFIDADEFIVSDDDTTPAQHLESLFSDNHVAAVGLNWRIFGSSGNNQQESGLVIERFLKCARDRRRCQHRIKSVVRPMLVSNVHVHHCVILNDYKYINNDKENITFLNQERQPVRGQTGLTSAVSQGPLRINHYVVKSFQEFTEKKRKRGDVMFDPTREKTNQYFADHDFNDIEFPGASLLADDVYQEMESIKSTLRAKTPFYKKGRGQVNKCNAFYVFGWAVLEKEKPKIMIFVNGKLHAEVGAFRLRPDIMKRGISKDGLCGFHHEFIPHLQAGDVIEISVYANPLAFKDNLIIVE
;
A
#
# COMPACT_ATOMS: atom_id res chain seq x y z
N MET A 1 6.33 6.39 22.03
CA MET A 1 7.11 5.68 20.99
C MET A 1 6.61 6.12 19.61
N LYS A 2 7.47 6.12 18.60
CA LYS A 2 7.16 6.47 17.21
C LYS A 2 6.92 5.21 16.39
N PHE A 3 5.65 4.92 16.14
CA PHE A 3 5.24 3.77 15.34
C PHE A 3 5.12 4.12 13.86
N GLY A 4 5.64 3.24 13.01
CA GLY A 4 5.47 3.26 11.57
C GLY A 4 4.67 2.06 11.05
N ILE A 5 4.17 2.19 9.82
CA ILE A 5 3.56 1.08 9.07
C ILE A 5 4.30 0.91 7.74
N GLY A 6 4.72 -0.31 7.43
CA GLY A 6 5.28 -0.73 6.16
C GLY A 6 4.25 -1.55 5.36
N ALA A 7 3.96 -1.15 4.12
CA ALA A 7 3.00 -1.84 3.26
C ALA A 7 3.44 -1.83 1.79
N ILE A 8 2.96 -2.79 1.01
CA ILE A 8 3.16 -2.84 -0.44
C ILE A 8 1.79 -2.82 -1.13
N PHE A 9 1.58 -1.86 -2.03
CA PHE A 9 0.29 -1.63 -2.70
C PHE A 9 0.40 -1.93 -4.18
N LYS A 10 -0.66 -2.54 -4.72
CA LYS A 10 -0.89 -2.67 -6.16
C LYS A 10 -2.36 -2.38 -6.43
N ASP A 11 -2.60 -1.30 -7.16
CA ASP A 11 -3.93 -0.89 -7.62
C ASP A 11 -4.95 -0.69 -6.47
N GLU A 12 -4.58 0.02 -5.41
CA GLU A 12 -5.37 0.25 -4.19
C GLU A 12 -5.99 1.66 -4.12
N PHE A 13 -6.18 2.35 -5.25
CA PHE A 13 -6.51 3.78 -5.28
C PHE A 13 -7.72 4.14 -4.41
N ASP A 14 -8.76 3.31 -4.48
CA ASP A 14 -10.03 3.52 -3.76
C ASP A 14 -9.91 3.41 -2.23
N TYR A 15 -8.88 2.73 -1.72
CA TYR A 15 -8.80 2.36 -0.29
C TYR A 15 -7.70 3.08 0.48
N ILE A 16 -6.71 3.66 -0.21
CA ILE A 16 -5.52 4.26 0.44
C ILE A 16 -5.88 5.36 1.44
N LEU A 17 -6.84 6.23 1.09
CA LEU A 17 -7.18 7.37 1.95
C LEU A 17 -7.86 6.92 3.26
N GLU A 18 -8.78 5.96 3.19
CA GLU A 18 -9.40 5.36 4.38
C GLU A 18 -8.35 4.65 5.23
N TRP A 19 -7.54 3.80 4.60
CA TRP A 19 -6.49 3.04 5.30
C TRP A 19 -5.51 3.97 6.01
N LEU A 20 -5.09 5.06 5.36
CA LEU A 20 -4.18 6.04 5.96
C LEU A 20 -4.86 6.82 7.10
N ALA A 21 -6.10 7.26 6.92
CA ALA A 21 -6.86 7.98 7.94
C ALA A 21 -7.06 7.12 9.19
N TRP A 22 -7.50 5.87 9.02
CA TRP A 22 -7.67 4.92 10.11
C TRP A 22 -6.41 4.76 10.94
N HIS A 23 -5.28 4.48 10.29
CA HIS A 23 -4.05 4.20 11.02
C HIS A 23 -3.43 5.45 11.67
N ARG A 24 -3.70 6.65 11.12
CA ARG A 24 -3.34 7.91 11.79
C ARG A 24 -4.15 8.12 13.06
N LEU A 25 -5.46 7.87 13.04
CA LEU A 25 -6.32 7.88 14.23
C LEU A 25 -5.93 6.80 15.24
N ALA A 26 -5.45 5.64 14.76
CA ALA A 26 -4.92 4.56 15.61
C ALA A 26 -3.55 4.90 16.27
N GLY A 27 -3.00 6.09 16.00
CA GLY A 27 -1.77 6.61 16.61
C GLY A 27 -0.47 6.30 15.86
N PHE A 28 -0.54 5.77 14.63
CA PHE A 28 0.65 5.58 13.79
C PHE A 28 1.04 6.89 13.10
N SER A 29 2.35 7.16 13.03
CA SER A 29 2.87 8.47 12.64
C SER A 29 3.81 8.46 11.43
N ARG A 30 4.19 7.27 10.95
CA ARG A 30 5.05 7.07 9.77
C ARG A 30 4.48 5.98 8.89
N PHE A 31 4.53 6.19 7.58
CA PHE A 31 3.95 5.29 6.60
C PHE A 31 4.96 5.08 5.47
N PHE A 32 5.49 3.87 5.35
CA PHE A 32 6.46 3.47 4.35
C PHE A 32 5.74 2.58 3.34
N ILE A 33 5.44 3.11 2.15
CA ILE A 33 4.55 2.44 1.21
C ILE A 33 5.31 2.15 -0.09
N ALA A 34 5.42 0.88 -0.44
CA ALA A 34 5.95 0.46 -1.73
C ALA A 34 4.84 0.41 -2.78
N ASP A 35 4.96 1.18 -3.86
CA ASP A 35 4.16 0.98 -5.07
C ASP A 35 4.70 -0.23 -5.85
N ASN A 36 3.83 -1.19 -6.17
CA ASN A 36 4.16 -2.39 -6.93
C ASN A 36 3.65 -2.34 -8.37
N ASN A 37 4.05 -1.27 -9.06
CA ASN A 37 3.70 -1.04 -10.45
C ASN A 37 2.18 -0.94 -10.65
N SER A 38 1.55 -0.04 -9.90
CA SER A 38 0.12 0.22 -10.01
C SER A 38 -0.24 1.04 -11.25
N THR A 39 -1.42 0.82 -11.80
CA THR A 39 -1.91 1.43 -13.04
C THR A 39 -3.27 2.12 -12.89
N ASP A 40 -3.90 2.05 -11.71
CA ASP A 40 -5.24 2.60 -11.44
C ASP A 40 -5.26 4.05 -10.92
N GLY A 41 -4.09 4.68 -10.76
CA GLY A 41 -3.94 5.98 -10.10
C GLY A 41 -3.28 5.92 -8.71
N THR A 42 -3.09 4.72 -8.16
CA THR A 42 -2.45 4.49 -6.84
C THR A 42 -1.10 5.18 -6.75
N ARG A 43 -0.24 5.00 -7.76
CA ARG A 43 1.09 5.61 -7.78
C ARG A 43 1.01 7.12 -7.64
N GLN A 44 0.15 7.78 -8.42
CA GLN A 44 -0.02 9.23 -8.40
C GLN A 44 -0.56 9.72 -7.05
N LEU A 45 -1.45 8.95 -6.41
CA LEU A 45 -1.92 9.27 -5.07
C LEU A 45 -0.80 9.15 -4.03
N LEU A 46 -0.01 8.06 -4.07
CA LEU A 46 1.12 7.87 -3.15
C LEU A 46 2.21 8.94 -3.34
N GLU A 47 2.48 9.34 -4.58
CA GLU A 47 3.39 10.44 -4.92
C GLU A 47 2.94 11.75 -4.30
N ALA A 48 1.64 12.07 -4.41
CA ALA A 48 1.06 13.26 -3.81
C ALA A 48 1.12 13.20 -2.27
N LEU A 49 0.78 12.05 -1.69
CA LEU A 49 0.87 11.83 -0.25
C LEU A 49 2.31 11.97 0.26
N ASN A 50 3.31 11.57 -0.55
CA ASN A 50 4.71 11.72 -0.21
C ASN A 50 5.15 13.20 -0.16
N GLU A 51 4.80 14.00 -1.18
CA GLU A 51 5.09 15.45 -1.17
C GLU A 51 4.33 16.18 -0.07
N ALA A 52 3.10 15.77 0.22
CA ALA A 52 2.33 16.33 1.33
C ALA A 52 2.89 15.95 2.73
N GLY A 53 3.81 14.98 2.80
CA GLY A 53 4.48 14.53 4.01
C GLY A 53 3.73 13.45 4.80
N PHE A 54 2.75 12.80 4.19
CA PHE A 54 1.98 11.73 4.85
C PHE A 54 2.66 10.36 4.76
N VAL A 55 3.31 10.05 3.64
CA VAL A 55 3.97 8.77 3.41
C VAL A 55 5.40 8.97 2.91
N ALA A 56 6.23 7.95 3.02
CA ALA A 56 7.47 7.82 2.26
C ALA A 56 7.26 6.70 1.23
N ILE A 57 7.26 7.07 -0.04
CA ILE A 57 7.03 6.13 -1.14
C ILE A 57 8.33 5.39 -1.53
N LEU A 58 8.21 4.10 -1.82
CA LEU A 58 9.22 3.28 -2.47
C LEU A 58 8.66 2.75 -3.79
N TYR A 59 9.48 2.70 -4.84
CA TYR A 59 9.11 2.07 -6.10
C TYR A 59 9.72 0.68 -6.17
N ILE A 60 8.88 -0.36 -6.08
CA ILE A 60 9.32 -1.75 -6.12
C ILE A 60 8.69 -2.41 -7.36
N PRO A 61 9.48 -2.72 -8.40
CA PRO A 61 8.96 -3.36 -9.61
C PRO A 61 8.21 -4.67 -9.31
N GLN A 62 7.30 -5.04 -10.20
CA GLN A 62 6.63 -6.33 -10.13
C GLN A 62 7.65 -7.44 -10.41
N GLN A 63 7.87 -8.29 -9.40
CA GLN A 63 8.83 -9.40 -9.45
C GLN A 63 8.46 -10.46 -8.42
N VAL A 64 9.05 -11.64 -8.54
CA VAL A 64 8.95 -12.70 -7.52
C VAL A 64 9.49 -12.17 -6.19
N LYS A 65 8.78 -12.43 -5.09
CA LYS A 65 9.12 -11.96 -3.73
C LYS A 65 9.16 -10.42 -3.59
N ALA A 66 8.45 -9.65 -4.42
CA ALA A 66 8.44 -8.19 -4.33
C ALA A 66 8.06 -7.66 -2.93
N GLN A 67 7.15 -8.34 -2.23
CA GLN A 67 6.77 -7.98 -0.86
C GLN A 67 7.93 -8.14 0.14
N LEU A 68 8.73 -9.20 0.02
CA LEU A 68 9.94 -9.36 0.85
C LEU A 68 10.97 -8.28 0.53
N VAL A 69 11.17 -7.98 -0.75
CA VAL A 69 12.09 -6.90 -1.18
C VAL A 69 11.65 -5.56 -0.59
N ALA A 70 10.35 -5.24 -0.66
CA ALA A 70 9.79 -4.03 -0.08
C ALA A 70 10.03 -3.96 1.43
N TYR A 71 9.66 -5.00 2.18
CA TYR A 71 9.78 -4.98 3.63
C TYR A 71 11.26 -4.97 4.10
N GLN A 72 12.15 -5.72 3.45
CA GLN A 72 13.58 -5.65 3.74
C GLN A 72 14.14 -4.25 3.44
N THR A 73 13.71 -3.62 2.34
CA THR A 73 14.09 -2.25 2.02
C THR A 73 13.61 -1.28 3.09
N MET A 74 12.38 -1.44 3.59
CA MET A 74 11.84 -0.58 4.65
C MET A 74 12.60 -0.73 5.96
N VAL A 75 12.89 -1.96 6.40
CA VAL A 75 13.73 -2.21 7.58
C VAL A 75 15.08 -1.54 7.41
N ASN A 76 15.79 -1.82 6.31
CA ASN A 76 17.14 -1.31 6.10
C ASN A 76 17.21 0.22 5.94
N ARG A 77 16.19 0.83 5.35
CA ARG A 77 16.17 2.27 5.05
C ARG A 77 15.66 3.10 6.21
N TYR A 78 14.71 2.59 6.99
CA TYR A 78 13.95 3.38 7.96
C TYR A 78 14.10 2.88 9.41
N TYR A 79 15.05 1.99 9.70
CA TYR A 79 15.25 1.46 11.06
C TYR A 79 15.48 2.53 12.13
N ASN A 80 16.07 3.68 11.78
CA ASN A 80 16.31 4.81 12.69
C ASN A 80 15.18 5.83 12.70
N ASP A 81 14.20 5.70 11.80
CA ASP A 81 13.13 6.69 11.66
C ASP A 81 11.96 6.41 12.59
N VAL A 82 11.91 5.24 13.23
CA VAL A 82 10.78 4.73 14.03
C VAL A 82 11.28 3.78 15.11
N ASP A 83 10.55 3.69 16.22
CA ASP A 83 10.85 2.75 17.30
C ASP A 83 10.36 1.33 16.97
N ALA A 84 9.26 1.24 16.23
CA ALA A 84 8.69 -0.02 15.73
C ALA A 84 7.92 0.17 14.42
N ILE A 85 7.90 -0.88 13.57
CA ILE A 85 7.19 -0.92 12.28
C ILE A 85 6.18 -2.06 12.28
N ALA A 86 4.91 -1.76 11.99
CA ALA A 86 3.91 -2.75 11.64
C ALA A 86 3.99 -3.09 10.15
N PHE A 87 4.06 -4.37 9.80
CA PHE A 87 3.95 -4.81 8.41
C PHE A 87 2.55 -5.36 8.15
N ILE A 88 1.72 -4.62 7.41
CA ILE A 88 0.33 -4.97 7.10
C ILE A 88 0.00 -4.67 5.62
N ASP A 89 -1.07 -5.27 5.12
CA ASP A 89 -1.57 -5.12 3.76
C ASP A 89 -2.63 -3.99 3.66
N ALA A 90 -2.95 -3.55 2.43
CA ALA A 90 -3.89 -2.43 2.19
C ALA A 90 -5.34 -2.71 2.61
N ASP A 91 -5.68 -3.98 2.81
CA ASP A 91 -6.99 -4.47 3.25
C ASP A 91 -7.00 -4.88 4.72
N GLU A 92 -5.97 -4.50 5.48
CA GLU A 92 -5.80 -4.81 6.88
C GLU A 92 -5.83 -3.54 7.74
N PHE A 93 -6.57 -3.61 8.86
CA PHE A 93 -6.76 -2.50 9.78
C PHE A 93 -6.40 -2.95 11.19
N ILE A 94 -5.47 -2.26 11.85
CA ILE A 94 -5.14 -2.53 13.25
C ILE A 94 -6.23 -1.91 14.13
N VAL A 95 -6.92 -2.73 14.92
CA VAL A 95 -8.07 -2.31 15.73
C VAL A 95 -7.81 -2.62 17.20
N SER A 96 -8.34 -1.77 18.09
CA SER A 96 -8.47 -2.06 19.51
C SER A 96 -9.93 -2.29 19.90
N ASP A 97 -10.17 -3.16 20.88
CA ASP A 97 -11.50 -3.46 21.44
C ASP A 97 -11.92 -2.58 22.62
N ASP A 98 -11.04 -1.68 23.05
CA ASP A 98 -11.31 -0.74 24.13
C ASP A 98 -11.03 0.71 23.69
N ASP A 99 -11.20 1.66 24.60
CA ASP A 99 -11.04 3.10 24.34
C ASP A 99 -9.56 3.55 24.20
N THR A 100 -8.61 2.60 24.19
CA THR A 100 -7.18 2.89 24.02
C THR A 100 -6.76 2.67 22.57
N THR A 101 -5.99 3.61 22.02
CA THR A 101 -5.53 3.48 20.64
C THR A 101 -4.57 2.28 20.48
N PRO A 102 -4.53 1.64 19.30
CA PRO A 102 -3.56 0.60 19.03
C PRO A 102 -2.10 0.98 19.32
N ALA A 103 -1.69 2.22 19.01
CA ALA A 103 -0.34 2.69 19.31
C ALA A 103 -0.04 2.74 20.83
N GLN A 104 -1.01 3.12 21.67
CA GLN A 104 -0.85 3.13 23.13
C GLN A 104 -0.72 1.72 23.70
N HIS A 105 -1.52 0.76 23.21
CA HIS A 105 -1.37 -0.65 23.59
C HIS A 105 0.00 -1.19 23.16
N LEU A 106 0.44 -0.90 21.93
CA LEU A 106 1.76 -1.29 21.45
C LEU A 106 2.88 -0.67 22.30
N GLU A 107 2.76 0.59 22.72
CA GLU A 107 3.72 1.23 23.61
C GLU A 107 3.83 0.50 24.96
N SER A 108 2.70 0.08 25.54
CA SER A 108 2.68 -0.77 26.74
C SER A 108 3.39 -2.11 26.52
N LEU A 109 3.16 -2.76 25.38
CA LEU A 109 3.79 -4.05 25.04
C LEU A 109 5.31 -3.91 24.81
N PHE A 110 5.74 -2.84 24.14
CA PHE A 110 7.15 -2.57 23.86
C PHE A 110 7.90 -1.90 25.02
N SER A 111 7.24 -1.58 26.13
CA SER A 111 7.89 -1.05 27.33
C SER A 111 8.94 -2.00 27.93
N ASP A 112 8.78 -3.32 27.71
CA ASP A 112 9.86 -4.28 27.91
C ASP A 112 10.83 -4.22 26.72
N ASN A 113 12.04 -3.70 26.95
CA ASN A 113 13.09 -3.60 25.93
C ASN A 113 13.55 -4.96 25.37
N HIS A 114 13.21 -6.08 26.02
CA HIS A 114 13.45 -7.41 25.47
C HIS A 114 12.39 -7.82 24.42
N VAL A 115 11.30 -7.07 24.26
CA VAL A 115 10.31 -7.35 23.22
C VAL A 115 10.78 -6.78 21.89
N ALA A 116 11.15 -7.68 20.97
CA ALA A 116 11.52 -7.33 19.60
C ALA A 116 10.32 -7.29 18.65
N ALA A 117 9.30 -8.10 18.92
CA ALA A 117 8.13 -8.21 18.04
C ALA A 117 6.83 -8.50 18.83
N VAL A 118 5.75 -7.92 18.33
CA VAL A 118 4.37 -8.18 18.76
C VAL A 118 3.58 -8.73 17.57
N GLY A 119 2.92 -9.87 17.77
CA GLY A 119 2.09 -10.51 16.77
C GLY A 119 0.62 -10.20 17.00
N LEU A 120 -0.06 -9.75 15.96
CA LEU A 120 -1.48 -9.40 16.00
C LEU A 120 -2.28 -10.36 15.12
N ASN A 121 -3.18 -11.11 15.73
CA ASN A 121 -4.02 -12.09 15.03
C ASN A 121 -5.04 -11.42 14.10
N TRP A 122 -5.30 -12.08 12.98
CA TRP A 122 -6.33 -11.69 12.02
C TRP A 122 -7.74 -12.00 12.53
N ARG A 123 -8.67 -11.14 12.15
CA ARG A 123 -10.11 -11.40 12.08
C ARG A 123 -10.56 -11.13 10.66
N ILE A 124 -11.01 -12.18 9.96
CA ILE A 124 -11.35 -12.07 8.53
C ILE A 124 -12.81 -11.64 8.37
N PHE A 125 -13.03 -10.60 7.57
CA PHE A 125 -14.34 -10.08 7.20
C PHE A 125 -14.73 -10.58 5.82
N GLY A 126 -16.01 -10.95 5.69
CA GLY A 126 -16.62 -11.30 4.42
C GLY A 126 -17.19 -10.09 3.70
N SER A 127 -17.82 -10.36 2.56
CA SER A 127 -18.54 -9.39 1.73
C SER A 127 -19.76 -8.77 2.41
N SER A 128 -20.18 -9.28 3.57
CA SER A 128 -21.45 -8.94 4.24
C SER A 128 -22.69 -9.21 3.38
N GLY A 129 -22.54 -10.01 2.31
CA GLY A 129 -23.56 -10.27 1.29
C GLY A 129 -23.55 -9.28 0.12
N ASN A 130 -22.61 -8.32 0.10
CA ASN A 130 -22.55 -7.30 -0.94
C ASN A 130 -21.97 -7.86 -2.25
N ASN A 131 -22.77 -7.78 -3.32
CA ASN A 131 -22.35 -8.19 -4.65
C ASN A 131 -21.70 -7.05 -5.44
N GLN A 132 -22.19 -5.82 -5.28
CA GLN A 132 -21.72 -4.64 -6.02
C GLN A 132 -20.83 -3.76 -5.14
N GLN A 133 -19.95 -2.99 -5.77
CA GLN A 133 -19.20 -1.95 -5.10
C GLN A 133 -20.12 -0.77 -4.81
N GLU A 134 -20.42 -0.57 -3.53
CA GLU A 134 -21.19 0.58 -3.04
C GLU A 134 -20.26 1.69 -2.53
N SER A 135 -20.78 2.92 -2.45
CA SER A 135 -20.11 4.03 -1.77
C SER A 135 -20.03 3.78 -0.27
N GLY A 136 -19.01 4.31 0.39
CA GLY A 136 -18.83 4.19 1.83
C GLY A 136 -17.47 3.59 2.19
N LEU A 137 -17.10 3.67 3.45
CA LEU A 137 -15.85 3.10 3.95
C LEU A 137 -15.90 1.56 3.93
N VAL A 138 -14.76 0.91 3.77
CA VAL A 138 -14.61 -0.55 3.94
C VAL A 138 -15.12 -0.96 5.33
N ILE A 139 -14.76 -0.22 6.37
CA ILE A 139 -15.19 -0.50 7.75
C ILE A 139 -16.70 -0.36 7.97
N GLU A 140 -17.41 0.41 7.14
CA GLU A 140 -18.88 0.58 7.21
C GLU A 140 -19.63 -0.44 6.37
N ARG A 141 -19.08 -0.79 5.19
CA ARG A 141 -19.76 -1.67 4.24
C ARG A 141 -19.65 -3.15 4.64
N PHE A 142 -18.58 -3.53 5.32
CA PHE A 142 -18.30 -4.93 5.63
C PHE A 142 -18.38 -5.18 7.13
N LEU A 143 -19.59 -5.44 7.62
CA LEU A 143 -19.91 -5.62 9.04
C LEU A 143 -19.97 -7.07 9.48
N LYS A 144 -19.78 -8.05 8.60
CA LYS A 144 -19.83 -9.48 8.95
C LYS A 144 -18.46 -10.15 8.83
N CYS A 145 -18.15 -11.00 9.80
CA CYS A 145 -16.85 -11.64 9.90
C CYS A 145 -16.94 -13.10 10.35
N ALA A 146 -15.78 -13.77 10.35
CA ALA A 146 -15.61 -15.11 10.89
C ALA A 146 -15.92 -15.17 12.40
N ARG A 147 -16.60 -16.24 12.85
CA ARG A 147 -16.70 -16.59 14.29
C ARG A 147 -15.33 -16.90 14.87
N ASP A 148 -15.16 -16.60 16.15
CA ASP A 148 -13.92 -16.89 16.87
C ASP A 148 -13.56 -18.39 16.71
N ARG A 149 -12.25 -18.68 16.63
CA ARG A 149 -11.66 -20.04 16.51
C ARG A 149 -11.58 -20.64 15.09
N ARG A 150 -11.81 -19.88 14.02
CA ARG A 150 -11.42 -20.35 12.67
C ARG A 150 -9.90 -20.39 12.52
N ARG A 151 -9.37 -21.43 11.87
CA ARG A 151 -7.92 -21.59 11.60
C ARG A 151 -7.30 -20.37 10.93
N CYS A 152 -8.05 -19.65 10.09
CA CYS A 152 -7.58 -18.45 9.41
C CYS A 152 -7.22 -17.29 10.37
N GLN A 153 -7.80 -17.25 11.58
CA GLN A 153 -7.53 -16.25 12.61
C GLN A 153 -6.24 -16.50 13.39
N HIS A 154 -5.69 -17.71 13.31
CA HIS A 154 -4.37 -18.01 13.86
C HIS A 154 -3.24 -17.32 13.09
N ARG A 155 -3.54 -16.71 11.93
CA ARG A 155 -2.53 -15.95 11.21
C ARG A 155 -2.34 -14.59 11.85
N ILE A 156 -1.08 -14.15 11.90
CA ILE A 156 -0.72 -12.85 12.42
C ILE A 156 -0.14 -11.92 11.35
N LYS A 157 -0.10 -10.63 11.69
CA LYS A 157 0.89 -9.68 11.21
C LYS A 157 1.77 -9.21 12.36
N SER A 158 2.92 -8.62 12.03
CA SER A 158 3.92 -8.27 13.03
C SER A 158 4.10 -6.77 13.15
N VAL A 159 4.23 -6.32 14.39
CA VAL A 159 4.86 -5.04 14.74
C VAL A 159 6.23 -5.36 15.31
N VAL A 160 7.29 -4.74 14.79
CA VAL A 160 8.67 -5.13 15.12
C VAL A 160 9.56 -3.93 15.39
N ARG A 161 10.50 -4.06 16.33
CA ARG A 161 11.64 -3.15 16.45
C ARG A 161 12.62 -3.45 15.30
N PRO A 162 12.80 -2.55 14.31
CA PRO A 162 13.54 -2.90 13.08
C PRO A 162 14.98 -3.35 13.35
N MET A 163 15.63 -2.76 14.36
CA MET A 163 17.00 -3.08 14.78
C MET A 163 17.19 -4.49 15.35
N LEU A 164 16.10 -5.15 15.73
CA LEU A 164 16.10 -6.47 16.36
C LEU A 164 15.59 -7.56 15.42
N VAL A 165 15.41 -7.24 14.14
CA VAL A 165 14.98 -8.16 13.09
C VAL A 165 16.21 -8.67 12.34
N SER A 166 16.37 -9.99 12.27
CA SER A 166 17.43 -10.63 11.47
C SER A 166 16.96 -10.96 10.06
N ASN A 167 15.66 -11.23 9.86
CA ASN A 167 15.08 -11.51 8.56
C ASN A 167 13.58 -11.17 8.54
N VAL A 168 13.05 -10.82 7.36
CA VAL A 168 11.64 -10.46 7.19
C VAL A 168 10.90 -11.50 6.35
N HIS A 169 9.68 -11.83 6.76
CA HIS A 169 8.71 -12.60 5.98
C HIS A 169 7.40 -11.82 5.80
N VAL A 170 6.49 -12.35 4.98
CA VAL A 170 5.21 -11.71 4.60
C VAL A 170 4.26 -11.46 5.77
N HIS A 171 4.32 -12.32 6.79
CA HIS A 171 3.43 -12.27 7.95
C HIS A 171 4.18 -12.14 9.28
N HIS A 172 5.43 -12.59 9.33
CA HIS A 172 6.26 -12.57 10.53
C HIS A 172 7.70 -12.14 10.23
N CYS A 173 8.45 -11.79 11.26
CA CYS A 173 9.89 -11.56 11.17
C CYS A 173 10.63 -12.59 12.01
N VAL A 174 11.88 -12.87 11.65
CA VAL A 174 12.84 -13.56 12.50
C VAL A 174 13.53 -12.49 13.34
N ILE A 175 13.52 -12.67 14.65
CA ILE A 175 14.13 -11.74 15.62
C ILE A 175 15.50 -12.25 16.08
N LEU A 176 16.30 -11.39 16.70
CA LEU A 176 17.55 -11.78 17.35
C LEU A 176 17.28 -12.68 18.57
N ASN A 177 18.15 -13.67 18.81
CA ASN A 177 17.94 -14.77 19.76
C ASN A 177 17.70 -14.34 21.22
N ASP A 178 18.24 -13.19 21.64
CA ASP A 178 18.14 -12.70 23.02
C ASP A 178 16.85 -11.92 23.30
N TYR A 179 15.91 -11.89 22.35
CA TYR A 179 14.69 -11.10 22.42
C TYR A 179 13.43 -11.94 22.29
N LYS A 180 12.31 -11.36 22.72
CA LYS A 180 10.99 -11.99 22.77
C LYS A 180 10.15 -11.59 21.57
N TYR A 181 9.42 -12.58 21.06
CA TYR A 181 8.29 -12.38 20.16
C TYR A 181 7.03 -12.72 20.96
N ILE A 182 6.24 -11.71 21.29
CA ILE A 182 5.02 -11.87 22.10
C ILE A 182 3.73 -11.66 21.30
N ASN A 183 2.62 -12.17 21.81
CA ASN A 183 1.27 -11.80 21.39
C ASN A 183 0.83 -10.52 22.11
N ASN A 184 -0.40 -10.06 21.87
CA ASN A 184 -0.92 -8.87 22.56
C ASN A 184 -1.49 -9.15 23.97
N ASP A 185 -1.30 -10.38 24.49
CA ASP A 185 -1.49 -10.77 25.90
C ASP A 185 -0.17 -10.83 26.69
N LYS A 186 0.96 -10.39 26.10
CA LYS A 186 2.32 -10.46 26.68
C LYS A 186 2.89 -11.88 26.83
N GLU A 187 2.33 -12.86 26.13
CA GLU A 187 2.81 -14.24 26.11
C GLU A 187 3.69 -14.49 24.90
N ASN A 188 4.70 -15.36 25.02
CA ASN A 188 5.54 -15.74 23.88
C ASN A 188 4.72 -16.48 22.81
N ILE A 189 4.88 -16.06 21.54
CA ILE A 189 4.22 -16.72 20.42
C ILE A 189 4.88 -18.06 20.13
N THR A 190 4.05 -19.10 19.98
CA THR A 190 4.44 -20.37 19.40
C THR A 190 3.89 -20.49 17.98
N PHE A 191 4.76 -20.60 16.99
CA PHE A 191 4.36 -20.75 15.58
C PHE A 191 4.21 -22.24 15.22
N LEU A 192 3.15 -22.59 14.50
CA LEU A 192 2.79 -24.00 14.22
C LEU A 192 3.64 -24.69 13.14
N ASN A 193 4.42 -23.96 12.33
CA ASN A 193 5.14 -24.52 11.17
C ASN A 193 6.56 -23.93 11.00
N GLN A 194 7.38 -23.88 12.06
CA GLN A 194 8.71 -23.25 11.99
C GLN A 194 9.78 -24.04 11.21
N GLU A 195 9.53 -25.30 10.82
CA GLU A 195 10.63 -26.19 10.41
C GLU A 195 10.78 -26.48 8.91
N ARG A 196 9.96 -25.92 8.02
CA ARG A 196 10.14 -26.15 6.57
C ARG A 196 9.98 -24.85 5.79
N GLN A 197 10.80 -24.72 4.74
CA GLN A 197 10.77 -23.66 3.71
C GLN A 197 9.36 -23.06 3.54
N PRO A 198 9.20 -21.73 3.35
CA PRO A 198 7.90 -21.07 3.35
C PRO A 198 6.94 -21.74 2.35
N VAL A 199 6.09 -22.64 2.84
CA VAL A 199 5.02 -23.26 2.07
C VAL A 199 3.91 -22.21 1.97
N ARG A 200 3.42 -22.01 0.74
CA ARG A 200 2.36 -21.05 0.44
C ARG A 200 1.16 -21.25 1.38
N GLY A 201 0.72 -20.17 2.03
CA GLY A 201 -0.39 -20.21 2.98
C GLY A 201 -0.09 -20.82 4.35
N GLN A 202 1.18 -21.13 4.69
CA GLN A 202 1.53 -21.74 5.99
C GLN A 202 2.42 -20.87 6.89
N THR A 203 2.80 -19.68 6.44
CA THR A 203 3.65 -18.76 7.22
C THR A 203 2.82 -17.91 8.18
N GLY A 204 3.39 -17.59 9.35
CA GLY A 204 2.76 -16.71 10.35
C GLY A 204 1.55 -17.29 11.08
N LEU A 205 1.41 -18.62 11.16
CA LEU A 205 0.35 -19.27 11.93
C LEU A 205 0.79 -19.54 13.37
N THR A 206 0.02 -19.07 14.34
CA THR A 206 0.25 -19.25 15.78
C THR A 206 -0.58 -20.41 16.34
N SER A 207 -0.12 -21.03 17.43
CA SER A 207 -0.84 -22.13 18.09
C SER A 207 -2.17 -21.70 18.71
N ALA A 208 -2.25 -20.43 19.12
CA ALA A 208 -3.43 -19.82 19.72
C ALA A 208 -3.70 -18.43 19.13
N VAL A 209 -4.96 -17.99 19.23
CA VAL A 209 -5.39 -16.63 18.92
C VAL A 209 -5.34 -15.83 20.23
N SER A 210 -4.63 -14.70 20.23
CA SER A 210 -4.57 -13.78 21.38
C SER A 210 -5.98 -13.37 21.82
N GLN A 211 -6.20 -13.24 23.12
CA GLN A 211 -7.43 -12.72 23.74
C GLN A 211 -7.32 -11.25 24.11
N GLY A 212 -6.15 -10.65 23.92
CA GLY A 212 -5.91 -9.25 24.26
C GLY A 212 -6.62 -8.29 23.31
N PRO A 213 -6.51 -6.98 23.59
CA PRO A 213 -7.39 -5.97 23.02
C PRO A 213 -7.05 -5.62 21.56
N LEU A 214 -5.97 -6.16 20.98
CA LEU A 214 -5.53 -5.82 19.63
C LEU A 214 -5.76 -6.94 18.62
N ARG A 215 -6.19 -6.55 17.42
CA ARG A 215 -6.31 -7.45 16.27
C ARG A 215 -6.06 -6.73 14.95
N ILE A 216 -6.02 -7.52 13.88
CA ILE A 216 -6.10 -7.04 12.50
C ILE A 216 -7.47 -7.42 11.92
N ASN A 217 -8.31 -6.43 11.60
CA ASN A 217 -9.45 -6.68 10.73
C ASN A 217 -8.96 -6.82 9.29
N HIS A 218 -9.25 -7.94 8.63
CA HIS A 218 -8.77 -8.23 7.28
C HIS A 218 -9.95 -8.36 6.30
N TYR A 219 -10.08 -7.38 5.41
CA TYR A 219 -11.15 -7.24 4.42
C TYR A 219 -10.70 -7.74 3.04
N VAL A 220 -10.35 -9.02 3.00
CA VAL A 220 -9.62 -9.64 1.88
C VAL A 220 -10.43 -9.74 0.59
N VAL A 221 -11.75 -9.98 0.69
CA VAL A 221 -12.63 -10.15 -0.47
C VAL A 221 -13.43 -8.89 -0.82
N LYS A 222 -13.87 -8.10 0.17
CA LYS A 222 -14.83 -7.00 -0.03
C LYS A 222 -16.07 -7.50 -0.81
N SER A 223 -16.73 -6.64 -1.60
CA SER A 223 -17.84 -7.09 -2.44
C SER A 223 -17.37 -8.04 -3.55
N PHE A 224 -18.30 -8.83 -4.11
CA PHE A 224 -17.97 -9.71 -5.24
C PHE A 224 -17.44 -8.92 -6.46
N GLN A 225 -18.00 -7.76 -6.76
CA GLN A 225 -17.51 -6.87 -7.82
C GLN A 225 -16.08 -6.39 -7.54
N GLU A 226 -15.79 -5.88 -6.34
CA GLU A 226 -14.43 -5.46 -5.97
C GLU A 226 -13.43 -6.61 -6.06
N PHE A 227 -13.83 -7.82 -5.63
CA PHE A 227 -13.00 -9.01 -5.77
C PHE A 227 -12.69 -9.32 -7.23
N THR A 228 -13.72 -9.40 -8.08
CA THR A 228 -13.59 -9.81 -9.49
C THR A 228 -12.88 -8.80 -10.37
N GLU A 229 -13.14 -7.51 -10.16
CA GLU A 229 -12.58 -6.45 -10.99
C GLU A 229 -11.16 -6.07 -10.57
N LYS A 230 -10.85 -6.17 -9.26
CA LYS A 230 -9.57 -5.72 -8.69
C LYS A 230 -8.76 -6.88 -8.11
N LYS A 231 -9.20 -7.48 -6.99
CA LYS A 231 -8.37 -8.43 -6.20
C LYS A 231 -7.94 -9.68 -7.00
N ARG A 232 -8.81 -10.16 -7.88
CA ARG A 232 -8.56 -11.30 -8.78
C ARG A 232 -7.39 -11.04 -9.71
N LYS A 233 -7.30 -9.84 -10.29
CA LYS A 233 -6.35 -9.50 -11.37
C LYS A 233 -4.96 -9.09 -10.87
N ARG A 234 -4.81 -8.74 -9.59
CA ARG A 234 -3.55 -8.25 -9.00
C ARG A 234 -2.42 -9.29 -8.84
N GLY A 235 -2.66 -10.56 -9.17
CA GLY A 235 -1.64 -11.61 -8.99
C GLY A 235 -1.38 -12.03 -7.54
N ASP A 236 -0.34 -12.82 -7.33
CA ASP A 236 0.27 -13.19 -6.04
C ASP A 236 1.69 -12.62 -5.99
N VAL A 237 1.87 -11.53 -5.23
CA VAL A 237 3.11 -10.74 -5.13
C VAL A 237 4.32 -11.56 -4.62
N MET A 238 4.05 -12.73 -4.03
CA MET A 238 5.08 -13.61 -3.48
C MET A 238 5.52 -14.71 -4.42
N PHE A 239 4.58 -15.35 -5.11
CA PHE A 239 4.84 -16.59 -5.85
C PHE A 239 4.60 -16.47 -7.35
N ASP A 240 3.52 -15.81 -7.77
CA ASP A 240 3.14 -15.71 -9.18
C ASP A 240 2.37 -14.40 -9.44
N PRO A 241 3.04 -13.36 -9.95
CA PRO A 241 2.43 -12.05 -10.20
C PRO A 241 1.36 -12.06 -11.31
N THR A 242 1.23 -13.16 -12.06
CA THR A 242 0.26 -13.32 -13.17
C THR A 242 -0.96 -14.15 -12.78
N ARG A 243 -0.92 -14.82 -11.62
CA ARG A 243 -1.98 -15.75 -11.20
C ARG A 243 -3.25 -15.04 -10.77
N GLU A 244 -4.33 -15.34 -11.46
CA GLU A 244 -5.66 -14.89 -11.04
C GLU A 244 -6.22 -15.70 -9.85
N LYS A 245 -6.97 -15.02 -8.97
CA LYS A 245 -7.69 -15.67 -7.87
C LYS A 245 -9.05 -16.19 -8.34
N THR A 246 -9.36 -17.44 -8.01
CA THR A 246 -10.58 -18.14 -8.46
C THR A 246 -11.82 -17.72 -7.68
N ASN A 247 -13.02 -18.07 -8.17
CA ASN A 247 -14.26 -17.98 -7.36
C ASN A 247 -14.17 -18.80 -6.07
N GLN A 248 -13.45 -19.94 -6.08
CA GLN A 248 -13.22 -20.72 -4.87
C GLN A 248 -12.46 -19.91 -3.82
N TYR A 249 -11.46 -19.11 -4.23
CA TYR A 249 -10.76 -18.23 -3.30
C TYR A 249 -11.73 -17.27 -2.60
N PHE A 250 -12.69 -16.69 -3.33
CA PHE A 250 -13.71 -15.83 -2.73
C PHE A 250 -14.53 -16.62 -1.70
N ALA A 251 -15.07 -17.78 -2.09
CA ALA A 251 -15.86 -18.62 -1.20
C ALA A 251 -15.09 -19.05 0.07
N ASP A 252 -13.79 -19.33 -0.06
CA ASP A 252 -12.93 -19.74 1.06
C ASP A 252 -12.63 -18.59 2.05
N HIS A 253 -12.88 -17.34 1.67
CA HIS A 253 -12.56 -16.15 2.46
C HIS A 253 -13.77 -15.25 2.77
N ASP A 254 -14.95 -15.54 2.22
CA ASP A 254 -16.19 -14.78 2.41
C ASP A 254 -16.90 -15.16 3.72
N PHE A 255 -16.27 -14.84 4.85
CA PHE A 255 -16.78 -15.20 6.18
C PHE A 255 -17.83 -14.20 6.68
N ASN A 256 -19.09 -14.62 6.71
CA ASN A 256 -20.24 -13.81 7.14
C ASN A 256 -20.95 -14.41 8.37
N ASP A 257 -20.19 -15.02 9.29
CA ASP A 257 -20.75 -15.88 10.35
C ASP A 257 -21.47 -15.09 11.45
N ILE A 258 -20.98 -13.89 11.76
CA ILE A 258 -21.53 -12.98 12.80
C ILE A 258 -21.42 -11.53 12.37
N GLU A 259 -22.32 -10.70 12.87
CA GLU A 259 -22.28 -9.24 12.76
C GLU A 259 -21.27 -8.66 13.76
N PHE A 260 -20.51 -7.67 13.30
CA PHE A 260 -19.35 -7.12 13.98
C PHE A 260 -19.10 -5.67 13.53
N PRO A 261 -19.89 -4.70 14.03
CA PRO A 261 -19.83 -3.32 13.58
C PRO A 261 -18.70 -2.51 14.21
N GLY A 262 -17.92 -3.05 15.16
CA GLY A 262 -17.05 -2.24 16.03
C GLY A 262 -16.22 -1.14 15.34
N ALA A 263 -15.61 -1.44 14.18
CA ALA A 263 -14.84 -0.43 13.44
C ALA A 263 -15.70 0.66 12.78
N SER A 264 -16.94 0.34 12.36
CA SER A 264 -17.84 1.32 11.73
C SER A 264 -18.29 2.43 12.69
N LEU A 265 -18.17 2.22 14.00
CA LEU A 265 -18.46 3.25 15.00
C LEU A 265 -17.51 4.46 14.92
N LEU A 266 -16.34 4.31 14.27
CA LEU A 266 -15.36 5.37 14.05
C LEU A 266 -15.46 5.99 12.64
N ALA A 267 -16.50 5.69 11.87
CA ALA A 267 -16.62 6.15 10.48
C ALA A 267 -16.57 7.67 10.34
N ASP A 268 -17.26 8.41 11.22
CA ASP A 268 -17.28 9.88 11.19
C ASP A 268 -15.88 10.47 11.38
N ASP A 269 -15.11 9.94 12.34
CA ASP A 269 -13.73 10.36 12.59
C ASP A 269 -12.83 10.06 11.38
N VAL A 270 -13.00 8.89 10.77
CA VAL A 270 -12.26 8.49 9.57
C VAL A 270 -12.58 9.41 8.40
N TYR A 271 -13.85 9.76 8.19
CA TYR A 271 -14.24 10.72 7.15
C TYR A 271 -13.62 12.11 7.38
N GLN A 272 -13.62 12.60 8.63
CA GLN A 272 -13.00 13.87 8.98
C GLN A 272 -11.48 13.86 8.69
N GLU A 273 -10.79 12.79 9.09
CA GLU A 273 -9.35 12.67 8.83
C GLU A 273 -9.05 12.49 7.34
N MET A 274 -9.89 11.78 6.59
CA MET A 274 -9.78 11.71 5.12
C MET A 274 -9.93 13.10 4.48
N GLU A 275 -10.90 13.92 4.90
CA GLU A 275 -11.03 15.29 4.37
C GLU A 275 -9.85 16.17 4.77
N SER A 276 -9.27 16.01 5.96
CA SER A 276 -8.02 16.66 6.37
C SER A 276 -6.86 16.32 5.43
N ILE A 277 -6.69 15.04 5.10
CA ILE A 277 -5.68 14.56 4.14
C ILE A 277 -5.95 15.16 2.75
N LYS A 278 -7.17 15.08 2.23
CA LYS A 278 -7.54 15.62 0.91
C LYS A 278 -7.33 17.13 0.84
N SER A 279 -7.66 17.86 1.90
CA SER A 279 -7.43 19.31 2.00
C SER A 279 -5.94 19.65 1.88
N THR A 280 -5.10 18.89 2.58
CA THR A 280 -3.64 19.03 2.50
C THR A 280 -3.12 18.73 1.08
N LEU A 281 -3.63 17.67 0.44
CA LEU A 281 -3.29 17.34 -0.96
C LEU A 281 -3.66 18.48 -1.91
N ARG A 282 -4.88 19.04 -1.80
CA ARG A 282 -5.31 20.20 -2.62
C ARG A 282 -4.39 21.42 -2.44
N ALA A 283 -3.89 21.63 -1.22
CA ALA A 283 -3.05 22.77 -0.88
C ALA A 283 -1.59 22.59 -1.33
N LYS A 284 -1.04 21.38 -1.22
CA LYS A 284 0.41 21.14 -1.36
C LYS A 284 0.83 20.48 -2.67
N THR A 285 -0.09 19.90 -3.44
CA THR A 285 0.29 19.03 -4.57
C THR A 285 -0.55 19.31 -5.82
N PRO A 286 -0.15 18.82 -7.00
CA PRO A 286 -0.94 18.92 -8.22
C PRO A 286 -2.09 17.90 -8.32
N PHE A 287 -2.36 17.10 -7.28
CA PHE A 287 -3.19 15.90 -7.40
C PHE A 287 -4.61 16.11 -7.90
N TYR A 288 -5.26 17.17 -7.42
CA TYR A 288 -6.62 17.53 -7.86
C TYR A 288 -6.65 18.53 -9.01
N LYS A 289 -5.49 18.90 -9.57
CA LYS A 289 -5.41 19.86 -10.68
C LYS A 289 -5.68 19.13 -12.00
N LYS A 290 -6.40 19.79 -12.92
CA LYS A 290 -6.60 19.21 -14.25
C LYS A 290 -5.31 19.32 -15.04
N GLY A 291 -5.01 18.25 -15.78
CA GLY A 291 -3.85 18.17 -16.64
C GLY A 291 -4.20 17.56 -17.99
N ARG A 292 -3.35 17.81 -18.98
CA ARG A 292 -3.37 17.14 -20.28
C ARG A 292 -1.93 16.93 -20.73
N GLY A 293 -1.69 15.86 -21.46
CA GLY A 293 -0.40 15.67 -22.10
C GLY A 293 -0.43 14.58 -23.15
N GLN A 294 0.68 14.46 -23.86
CA GLN A 294 0.88 13.42 -24.85
C GLN A 294 2.37 13.12 -25.01
N VAL A 295 2.71 11.84 -25.08
CA VAL A 295 4.03 11.38 -25.53
C VAL A 295 3.99 11.40 -27.05
N ASN A 296 4.86 12.18 -27.69
CA ASN A 296 4.91 12.27 -29.15
C ASN A 296 5.79 11.20 -29.77
N LYS A 297 6.91 10.88 -29.11
CA LYS A 297 7.80 9.79 -29.53
C LYS A 297 8.53 9.23 -28.32
N CYS A 298 8.74 7.93 -28.32
CA CYS A 298 9.53 7.21 -27.34
C CYS A 298 10.19 6.01 -28.03
N ASN A 299 11.47 5.80 -27.80
CA ASN A 299 12.23 4.65 -28.28
C ASN A 299 13.46 4.40 -27.37
N ALA A 300 14.36 3.51 -27.79
CA ALA A 300 15.56 3.17 -27.04
C ALA A 300 16.50 4.35 -26.69
N PHE A 301 16.39 5.45 -27.42
CA PHE A 301 17.33 6.58 -27.36
C PHE A 301 16.77 7.77 -26.58
N TYR A 302 15.48 8.09 -26.77
CA TYR A 302 14.86 9.23 -26.13
C TYR A 302 13.35 9.11 -26.02
N VAL A 303 12.79 9.96 -25.18
CA VAL A 303 11.36 10.23 -25.09
C VAL A 303 11.12 11.73 -25.15
N PHE A 304 10.12 12.16 -25.90
CA PHE A 304 9.65 13.54 -25.88
C PHE A 304 8.15 13.66 -26.09
N GLY A 305 7.59 14.75 -25.58
CA GLY A 305 6.17 15.01 -25.62
C GLY A 305 5.84 16.39 -25.13
N TRP A 306 4.61 16.57 -24.66
CA TRP A 306 4.16 17.77 -23.98
C TRP A 306 3.19 17.44 -22.84
N ALA A 307 3.13 18.31 -21.84
CA ALA A 307 2.14 18.25 -20.77
C ALA A 307 1.85 19.66 -20.22
N VAL A 308 0.61 19.86 -19.75
CA VAL A 308 0.16 21.09 -19.09
C VAL A 308 -0.63 20.75 -17.82
N LEU A 309 -0.50 21.60 -16.81
CA LEU A 309 -1.37 21.66 -15.64
C LEU A 309 -1.96 23.07 -15.54
N GLU A 310 -3.16 23.19 -14.96
CA GLU A 310 -3.90 24.47 -14.94
C GLU A 310 -3.16 25.64 -14.27
N LYS A 311 -2.31 25.38 -13.27
CA LYS A 311 -1.73 26.44 -12.41
C LYS A 311 -0.23 26.36 -12.20
N GLU A 312 0.45 25.38 -12.76
CA GLU A 312 1.90 25.18 -12.58
C GLU A 312 2.51 24.38 -13.74
N LYS A 313 3.83 24.28 -13.75
CA LYS A 313 4.54 23.46 -14.74
C LYS A 313 4.53 21.99 -14.30
N PRO A 314 4.11 21.05 -15.17
CA PRO A 314 4.10 19.65 -14.81
C PRO A 314 5.53 19.11 -14.67
N LYS A 315 5.68 18.26 -13.66
CA LYS A 315 6.80 17.34 -13.52
C LYS A 315 6.41 16.00 -14.17
N ILE A 316 7.28 15.48 -15.01
CA ILE A 316 7.10 14.23 -15.75
C ILE A 316 7.97 13.17 -15.10
N MET A 317 7.36 12.05 -14.73
CA MET A 317 8.02 10.90 -14.15
C MET A 317 8.22 9.85 -15.23
N ILE A 318 9.47 9.41 -15.42
CA ILE A 318 9.84 8.40 -16.43
C ILE A 318 10.33 7.16 -15.69
N PHE A 319 9.65 6.04 -15.91
CA PHE A 319 10.00 4.75 -15.36
C PHE A 319 10.51 3.82 -16.46
N VAL A 320 11.54 3.05 -16.15
CA VAL A 320 12.07 1.97 -17.01
C VAL A 320 12.00 0.69 -16.20
N ASN A 321 11.29 -0.31 -16.72
CA ASN A 321 11.07 -1.61 -16.06
C ASN A 321 10.54 -1.45 -14.63
N GLY A 322 9.61 -0.49 -14.43
CA GLY A 322 8.98 -0.20 -13.14
C GLY A 322 9.88 0.53 -12.13
N LYS A 323 11.11 0.90 -12.49
CA LYS A 323 12.00 1.72 -11.65
C LYS A 323 11.97 3.17 -12.12
N LEU A 324 11.90 4.10 -11.17
CA LEU A 324 12.02 5.53 -11.48
C LEU A 324 13.40 5.78 -12.09
N HIS A 325 13.42 6.22 -13.34
CA HIS A 325 14.63 6.48 -14.12
C HIS A 325 14.96 7.97 -14.16
N ALA A 326 13.97 8.83 -14.38
CA ALA A 326 14.17 10.28 -14.44
C ALA A 326 12.93 11.07 -14.03
N GLU A 327 13.16 12.28 -13.55
CA GLU A 327 12.15 13.33 -13.35
C GLU A 327 12.52 14.52 -14.23
N VAL A 328 11.64 14.93 -15.15
CA VAL A 328 11.89 16.04 -16.07
C VAL A 328 10.74 17.05 -16.06
N GLY A 329 11.06 18.33 -16.24
CA GLY A 329 10.03 19.36 -16.36
C GLY A 329 9.60 19.64 -17.79
N ALA A 330 8.36 20.09 -17.96
CA ALA A 330 7.80 20.46 -19.26
C ALA A 330 8.10 21.94 -19.60
N PHE A 331 9.36 22.25 -19.91
CA PHE A 331 9.82 23.64 -20.14
C PHE A 331 10.16 23.98 -21.59
N ARG A 332 10.12 23.01 -22.52
CA ARG A 332 10.48 23.25 -23.92
C ARG A 332 9.35 23.92 -24.69
N LEU A 333 9.69 24.81 -25.61
CA LEU A 333 8.72 25.52 -26.45
C LEU A 333 8.02 24.56 -27.43
N ARG A 334 6.69 24.64 -27.49
CA ARG A 334 5.78 23.88 -28.36
C ARG A 334 4.77 24.83 -29.02
N PRO A 335 5.19 25.51 -30.11
CA PRO A 335 4.32 26.47 -30.80
C PRO A 335 3.04 25.85 -31.35
N ASP A 336 3.06 24.55 -31.69
CA ASP A 336 1.91 23.79 -32.13
C ASP A 336 0.84 23.63 -31.03
N ILE A 337 1.28 23.41 -29.79
CA ILE A 337 0.37 23.31 -28.62
C ILE A 337 -0.16 24.68 -28.21
N MET A 338 0.67 25.72 -28.35
CA MET A 338 0.24 27.11 -28.17
C MET A 338 -0.82 27.53 -29.17
N LYS A 339 -0.62 27.24 -30.48
CA LYS A 339 -1.59 27.52 -31.54
C LYS A 339 -2.94 26.82 -31.32
N ARG A 340 -2.95 25.66 -30.67
CA ARG A 340 -4.16 24.92 -30.28
C ARG A 340 -4.87 25.48 -29.05
N GLY A 341 -4.31 26.52 -28.40
CA GLY A 341 -4.86 27.14 -27.21
C GLY A 341 -4.74 26.28 -25.93
N ILE A 342 -3.93 25.22 -25.96
CA ILE A 342 -3.77 24.29 -24.81
C ILE A 342 -2.76 24.84 -23.80
N SER A 343 -1.69 25.48 -24.29
CA SER A 343 -0.70 26.18 -23.46
C SER A 343 -0.67 27.66 -23.81
N LYS A 344 -0.68 28.54 -22.81
CA LYS A 344 -0.65 30.00 -23.03
C LYS A 344 0.72 30.50 -23.49
N ASP A 345 1.80 29.96 -22.93
CA ASP A 345 3.18 30.38 -23.22
C ASP A 345 3.91 29.43 -24.18
N GLY A 346 3.29 28.30 -24.52
CA GLY A 346 3.89 27.24 -25.33
C GLY A 346 5.02 26.47 -24.64
N LEU A 347 5.46 26.84 -23.44
CA LEU A 347 6.53 26.16 -22.70
C LEU A 347 5.94 24.96 -21.97
N CYS A 348 5.68 23.90 -22.72
CA CYS A 348 5.01 22.70 -22.21
C CYS A 348 5.58 21.40 -22.78
N GLY A 349 6.70 21.45 -23.51
CA GLY A 349 7.39 20.28 -24.05
C GLY A 349 8.35 19.68 -23.04
N PHE A 350 8.49 18.36 -23.04
CA PHE A 350 9.54 17.63 -22.31
C PHE A 350 10.36 16.76 -23.26
N HIS A 351 11.61 16.49 -22.89
CA HIS A 351 12.54 15.62 -23.62
C HIS A 351 13.52 14.99 -22.63
N HIS A 352 13.76 13.70 -22.75
CA HIS A 352 14.74 12.96 -21.98
C HIS A 352 15.50 12.00 -22.90
N GLU A 353 16.82 11.95 -22.76
CA GLU A 353 17.69 11.02 -23.48
C GLU A 353 18.09 9.89 -22.54
N PHE A 354 18.02 8.64 -23.03
CA PHE A 354 18.43 7.47 -22.26
C PHE A 354 19.93 7.26 -22.43
N ILE A 355 20.71 7.36 -21.35
CA ILE A 355 22.15 7.12 -21.37
C ILE A 355 22.51 6.19 -20.18
N PRO A 356 22.97 4.95 -20.42
CA PRO A 356 23.09 4.29 -21.73
C PRO A 356 21.73 4.07 -22.41
N HIS A 357 21.74 3.81 -23.73
CA HIS A 357 20.52 3.50 -24.47
C HIS A 357 19.83 2.24 -23.90
N LEU A 358 18.50 2.24 -23.98
CA LEU A 358 17.68 1.11 -23.53
C LEU A 358 17.84 -0.08 -24.48
N GLN A 359 17.56 -1.27 -23.94
CA GLN A 359 17.67 -2.53 -24.67
C GLN A 359 16.30 -2.97 -25.21
N ALA A 360 16.31 -3.80 -26.25
CA ALA A 360 15.10 -4.44 -26.74
C ALA A 360 14.40 -5.21 -25.60
N GLY A 361 13.09 -5.00 -25.47
CA GLY A 361 12.26 -5.54 -24.40
C GLY A 361 12.15 -4.68 -23.15
N ASP A 362 12.91 -3.58 -23.03
CA ASP A 362 12.69 -2.61 -21.94
C ASP A 362 11.30 -1.98 -22.06
N VAL A 363 10.62 -1.83 -20.92
CA VAL A 363 9.28 -1.23 -20.82
C VAL A 363 9.39 0.15 -20.23
N ILE A 364 8.90 1.15 -20.96
CA ILE A 364 8.90 2.56 -20.56
C ILE A 364 7.50 2.97 -20.16
N GLU A 365 7.37 3.57 -18.97
CA GLU A 365 6.13 4.18 -18.50
C GLU A 365 6.37 5.66 -18.19
N ILE A 366 5.48 6.53 -18.66
CA ILE A 366 5.58 7.98 -18.50
C ILE A 366 4.30 8.50 -17.89
N SER A 367 4.42 9.27 -16.82
CA SER A 367 3.28 9.88 -16.14
C SER A 367 3.55 11.34 -15.75
N VAL A 368 2.49 12.09 -15.48
CA VAL A 368 2.62 13.38 -14.79
C VAL A 368 2.58 13.10 -13.31
N TYR A 369 3.59 13.63 -12.62
CA TYR A 369 3.75 13.52 -11.20
C TYR A 369 2.45 13.86 -10.48
N ALA A 370 2.03 12.94 -9.61
CA ALA A 370 0.84 13.08 -8.82
C ALA A 370 -0.42 13.46 -9.64
N ASN A 371 -0.55 13.12 -10.93
CA ASN A 371 -1.75 13.43 -11.71
C ASN A 371 -2.33 12.18 -12.41
N PRO A 372 -3.47 11.64 -11.96
CA PRO A 372 -4.00 10.37 -12.48
C PRO A 372 -4.70 10.49 -13.86
N LEU A 373 -4.87 11.71 -14.41
CA LEU A 373 -5.74 11.94 -15.57
C LEU A 373 -5.00 12.14 -16.90
N ALA A 374 -3.70 12.42 -16.88
CA ALA A 374 -3.03 13.01 -18.03
C ALA A 374 -2.52 11.99 -19.08
N PHE A 375 -2.36 10.71 -18.74
CA PHE A 375 -1.49 9.80 -19.50
C PHE A 375 -1.88 8.31 -19.51
N LYS A 376 -3.16 8.00 -19.37
CA LYS A 376 -3.68 6.70 -18.89
C LYS A 376 -3.11 5.40 -19.49
N ASP A 377 -2.42 5.39 -20.65
CA ASP A 377 -2.00 4.15 -21.32
C ASP A 377 -0.65 4.23 -22.12
N ASN A 378 0.30 5.10 -21.79
CA ASN A 378 1.55 5.25 -22.59
C ASN A 378 2.67 4.24 -22.23
N LEU A 379 2.33 2.95 -22.10
CA LEU A 379 3.35 1.90 -22.00
C LEU A 379 3.98 1.68 -23.38
N ILE A 380 5.31 1.76 -23.46
CA ILE A 380 6.04 1.62 -24.72
C ILE A 380 7.13 0.56 -24.52
N ILE A 381 7.05 -0.50 -25.33
CA ILE A 381 8.06 -1.55 -25.37
C ILE A 381 9.09 -1.16 -26.41
N VAL A 382 10.37 -1.18 -26.01
CA VAL A 382 11.47 -0.95 -26.95
C VAL A 382 11.59 -2.16 -27.88
N GLU A 383 11.36 -1.93 -29.17
CA GLU A 383 11.51 -2.92 -30.24
C GLU A 383 12.98 -3.26 -30.55
#